data_AF-A0A084JME5-F1
#
_entry.id   AF-A0A084JME5-F1
#
_cell.length_a   1.000
_cell.length_b   1.000
_cell.length_c   1.000
_cell.angle_alpha   90.00
_cell.angle_beta   90.00
_cell.angle_gamma   90.00
#
_symmetry.space_group_name_H-M   'P 1'
#
loop_
_entity.id
_entity.type
_entity.pdbx_description
1 polymer ?
#
loop_
_entity_poly.entity_id
_entity_poly.type
_entity_poly.pdbx_seq_one_letter_code
_entity_poly.pdbx_strand_id
1 'polypeptide(L)'
;MNHKEVSNNLETRICNKCGRELPIGSFRLMDNKVNAPYYLGQCKACEYKYQREYIEANKEIKFSDDLDILINRQYKEIKQERVLNLSVTGIIPIGTDENFVRLMDYRDYWISNYGRMIHYAYKRFSLLNGSYDSNEILGYRVSKNILCNGRWIYKQKTVYAHRLVVDEFIVNPDKQNNVYIWHGGYNKDDNYYRNLYPLNKEQYKIVKQNYIKTGDDSEEFILKVMNDIRYKPDNWSKPSMEPSVCGIGYCGDDEVDCTSQSYLRWVDMINRCYNEKFHERQVQYSDCEICDEWKNYSNFKKWYEENHYRIGNEQMDLDKDILIKGNKVYSPDTCCIVPHGINTLFITGKKQRGDLPMGVCFEKDKGKYRAYMNYQGKSIKLGTFDDPATAFVVYKEYKENIISDLAEKYKGMIPDKVYRAMLEWNIEVND
;
A
#
# COMPACT_ATOMS: atom_id res chain seq x y z
N MET A 1 45.07 -36.02 69.42
CA MET A 1 44.29 -36.36 68.21
C MET A 1 44.34 -35.17 67.28
N ASN A 2 44.80 -35.40 66.05
CA ASN A 2 45.29 -34.44 65.07
C ASN A 2 44.31 -33.30 64.74
N HIS A 3 44.77 -32.06 64.93
CA HIS A 3 44.38 -30.95 64.07
C HIS A 3 45.08 -31.14 62.72
N LYS A 4 44.32 -31.49 61.67
CA LYS A 4 44.78 -31.39 60.29
C LYS A 4 44.34 -30.02 59.76
N GLU A 5 45.27 -29.09 59.72
CA GLU A 5 45.22 -27.94 58.82
C GLU A 5 45.07 -28.45 57.39
N VAL A 6 43.98 -28.10 56.72
CA VAL A 6 43.85 -28.25 55.27
C VAL A 6 44.40 -26.95 54.68
N SER A 7 45.69 -26.94 54.36
CA SER A 7 46.28 -25.92 53.50
C SER A 7 45.72 -26.08 52.09
N ASN A 8 44.67 -25.32 51.77
CA ASN A 8 44.25 -25.12 50.39
C ASN A 8 45.32 -24.25 49.70
N ASN A 9 46.34 -24.90 49.13
CA ASN A 9 47.19 -24.29 48.11
C ASN A 9 46.30 -24.00 46.89
N LEU A 10 45.64 -22.85 46.89
CA LEU A 10 44.99 -22.30 45.71
C LEU A 10 46.11 -21.88 44.77
N GLU A 11 46.45 -22.72 43.79
CA GLU A 11 47.38 -22.35 42.73
C GLU A 11 46.89 -21.04 42.08
N THR A 12 47.71 -20.00 42.19
CA THR A 12 47.47 -18.68 41.62
C THR A 12 48.31 -18.48 40.36
N ARG A 13 47.81 -17.64 39.45
CA ARG A 13 48.50 -17.26 38.22
C ARG A 13 48.33 -15.77 37.95
N ILE A 14 49.36 -15.15 37.42
CA ILE A 14 49.33 -13.74 37.00
C ILE A 14 48.72 -13.63 35.60
N CYS A 15 47.69 -12.80 35.47
CA CYS A 15 47.08 -12.52 34.17
C CYS A 15 48.00 -11.64 33.31
N ASN A 16 48.32 -12.09 32.09
CA ASN A 16 49.18 -11.35 31.15
C ASN A 16 48.57 -10.06 30.57
N LYS A 17 47.28 -9.79 30.80
CA LYS A 17 46.58 -8.58 30.34
C LYS A 17 46.40 -7.52 31.41
N CYS A 18 46.01 -7.90 32.64
CA CYS A 18 45.77 -6.95 33.73
C CYS A 18 46.81 -6.99 34.85
N GLY A 19 47.80 -7.89 34.78
CA GLY A 19 48.88 -8.01 35.76
C GLY A 19 48.46 -8.52 37.14
N ARG A 20 47.17 -8.79 37.38
CA ARG A 20 46.66 -9.28 38.67
C ARG A 20 46.97 -10.76 38.87
N GLU A 21 47.39 -11.12 40.07
CA GLU A 21 47.49 -12.49 40.54
C GLU A 21 46.10 -13.00 40.95
N LEU A 22 45.64 -14.08 40.33
CA LEU A 22 44.28 -14.61 40.48
C LEU A 22 44.29 -16.13 40.63
N PRO A 23 43.30 -16.75 41.30
CA PRO A 23 43.17 -18.20 41.38
C PRO A 23 43.04 -18.83 39.98
N ILE A 24 43.58 -20.03 39.79
CA ILE A 24 43.62 -20.71 38.48
C ILE A 24 42.22 -20.87 37.83
N GLY A 25 41.16 -21.01 38.63
CA GLY A 25 39.77 -21.07 38.17
C GLY A 25 39.25 -19.78 37.51
N SER A 26 39.97 -18.66 37.65
CA SER A 26 39.70 -17.39 36.97
C SER A 26 40.18 -17.35 35.52
N PHE A 27 40.81 -18.43 35.04
CA PHE A 27 41.30 -18.60 33.67
C PHE A 27 40.50 -19.70 32.97
N ARG A 28 40.29 -19.58 31.65
CA ARG A 28 39.62 -20.63 30.87
C ARG A 28 40.59 -21.78 30.60
N LEU A 29 40.17 -23.00 30.88
CA LEU A 29 40.88 -24.22 30.50
C LEU A 29 40.55 -24.55 29.04
N MET A 30 41.58 -24.67 28.20
CA MET A 30 41.46 -25.17 26.84
C MET A 30 41.80 -26.65 26.86
N ASP A 31 40.81 -27.49 26.57
CA ASP A 31 40.96 -28.92 26.40
C ASP A 31 40.56 -29.28 24.98
N ASN A 32 41.56 -29.31 24.11
CA ASN A 32 41.39 -29.74 22.73
C ASN A 32 41.99 -31.14 22.67
N LYS A 33 41.22 -32.15 22.20
CA LYS A 33 41.60 -33.59 22.14
C LYS A 33 42.93 -33.94 21.43
N VAL A 34 43.70 -32.94 21.01
CA VAL A 34 44.97 -33.00 20.29
C VAL A 34 46.16 -32.59 21.17
N ASN A 35 45.97 -31.70 22.16
CA ASN A 35 47.04 -31.15 23.01
C ASN A 35 46.70 -31.33 24.50
N ALA A 36 47.73 -31.37 25.36
CA ALA A 36 47.52 -31.41 26.81
C ALA A 36 46.70 -30.18 27.28
N PRO A 37 45.72 -30.36 28.19
CA PRO A 37 44.87 -29.25 28.65
C PRO A 37 45.71 -28.13 29.28
N TYR A 38 45.46 -26.89 28.87
CA TYR A 38 46.19 -25.73 29.39
C TYR A 38 45.27 -24.55 29.67
N TYR A 39 45.59 -23.77 30.68
CA TYR A 39 44.86 -22.53 30.99
C TYR A 39 45.35 -21.39 30.10
N LEU A 40 44.43 -20.56 29.59
CA LEU A 40 44.77 -19.33 28.89
C LEU A 40 45.55 -18.36 29.78
N GLY A 41 46.42 -17.54 29.18
CA GLY A 41 47.24 -16.55 29.91
C GLY A 41 46.48 -15.30 30.38
N GLN A 42 45.30 -15.04 29.79
CA GLN A 42 44.42 -13.94 30.18
C GLN A 42 43.27 -14.43 31.06
N CYS A 43 42.88 -13.67 32.08
CA CYS A 43 41.77 -14.05 32.95
C CYS A 43 40.42 -13.85 32.24
N LYS A 44 39.39 -14.57 32.69
CA LYS A 44 38.03 -14.53 32.15
C LYS A 44 37.44 -13.11 32.09
N ALA A 45 37.80 -12.24 33.04
CA ALA A 45 37.34 -10.85 33.05
C ALA A 45 37.95 -10.01 31.90
N CYS A 46 39.24 -10.17 31.62
CA CYS A 46 39.89 -9.51 30.49
C CYS A 46 39.41 -10.09 29.16
N GLU A 47 39.19 -11.41 29.11
CA GLU A 47 38.59 -12.07 27.94
C GLU A 47 37.17 -11.53 27.67
N TYR A 48 36.34 -11.40 28.70
CA TYR A 48 35.00 -10.83 28.59
C TYR A 48 35.03 -9.38 28.09
N LYS A 49 35.94 -8.55 28.63
CA LYS A 49 36.10 -7.16 28.20
C LYS A 49 36.51 -7.08 26.71
N TYR A 50 37.51 -7.85 26.30
CA TYR A 50 37.95 -7.92 24.91
C TYR A 50 36.83 -8.42 23.98
N GLN A 51 36.10 -9.46 24.38
CA GLN A 51 34.96 -9.96 23.60
C GLN A 51 33.85 -8.92 23.48
N ARG A 52 33.55 -8.17 24.55
CA ARG A 52 32.61 -7.05 24.52
C ARG A 52 33.08 -5.94 23.57
N GLU A 53 34.34 -5.52 23.67
CA GLU A 53 34.93 -4.51 22.79
C GLU A 53 34.94 -4.96 21.33
N TYR A 54 35.27 -6.24 21.06
CA TYR A 54 35.23 -6.83 19.71
C TYR A 54 33.80 -6.91 19.15
N ILE A 55 32.83 -7.30 19.96
CA ILE A 55 31.41 -7.32 19.59
C ILE A 55 30.89 -5.89 19.39
N GLU A 56 31.32 -4.92 20.20
CA GLU A 56 30.93 -3.51 20.10
C GLU A 56 31.56 -2.82 18.87
N ALA A 57 32.80 -3.15 18.53
CA ALA A 57 33.49 -2.68 17.33
C ALA A 57 32.92 -3.30 16.04
N ASN A 58 32.54 -4.58 16.07
CA ASN A 58 31.89 -5.26 14.93
C ASN A 58 30.37 -4.99 14.83
N LYS A 59 29.81 -4.14 15.71
CA LYS A 59 28.42 -3.67 15.66
C LYS A 59 28.25 -2.35 14.90
N GLU A 60 29.32 -1.74 14.40
CA GLU A 60 29.19 -0.60 13.49
C GLU A 60 28.55 -1.05 12.18
N ILE A 61 27.41 -0.46 11.85
CA ILE A 61 26.70 -0.72 10.59
C ILE A 61 27.52 -0.05 9.49
N LYS A 62 28.28 -0.85 8.76
CA LYS A 62 29.04 -0.42 7.57
C LYS A 62 28.32 -0.95 6.34
N PHE A 63 28.11 -0.06 5.38
CA PHE A 63 27.58 -0.38 4.06
C PHE A 63 28.74 -0.56 3.08
N SER A 64 28.52 -1.33 2.02
CA SER A 64 29.45 -1.39 0.91
C SER A 64 29.47 -0.04 0.18
N ASP A 65 30.63 0.38 -0.31
CA ASP A 65 30.73 1.58 -1.16
C ASP A 65 29.99 1.39 -2.50
N ASP A 66 29.86 0.14 -2.97
CA ASP A 66 29.16 -0.26 -4.20
C ASP A 66 27.68 -0.64 -3.97
N LEU A 67 27.00 -0.05 -3.00
CA LEU A 67 25.60 -0.39 -2.70
C LEU A 67 24.64 0.15 -3.78
N ASP A 68 24.05 -0.76 -4.56
CA ASP A 68 23.00 -0.43 -5.54
C ASP A 68 21.72 0.07 -4.83
N ILE A 69 21.34 1.34 -5.06
CA ILE A 69 20.07 1.91 -4.59
C ILE A 69 18.98 1.66 -5.64
N LEU A 70 18.24 0.56 -5.47
CA LEU A 70 17.13 0.18 -6.35
C LEU A 70 15.81 0.85 -5.97
N ILE A 71 15.61 1.08 -4.68
CA ILE A 71 14.40 1.64 -4.10
C ILE A 71 14.73 3.04 -3.57
N ASN A 72 14.05 4.04 -4.13
CA ASN A 72 14.10 5.42 -3.67
C ASN A 72 12.82 5.80 -2.93
N ARG A 73 12.88 6.88 -2.15
CA ARG A 73 11.70 7.43 -1.48
C ARG A 73 10.76 8.06 -2.50
N GLN A 74 9.48 7.66 -2.44
CA GLN A 74 8.44 8.14 -3.35
C GLN A 74 7.13 8.40 -2.59
N TYR A 75 6.35 9.36 -3.08
CA TYR A 75 5.06 9.74 -2.52
C TYR A 75 3.97 9.59 -3.57
N LYS A 76 2.76 9.30 -3.13
CA LYS A 76 1.64 9.10 -4.04
C LYS A 76 1.14 10.42 -4.61
N GLU A 77 0.78 10.40 -5.88
CA GLU A 77 -0.03 11.46 -6.46
C GLU A 77 -1.48 11.31 -6.00
N ILE A 78 -1.98 12.31 -5.28
CA ILE A 78 -3.35 12.30 -4.76
C ILE A 78 -4.29 12.92 -5.79
N LYS A 79 -5.33 12.17 -6.17
CA LYS A 79 -6.39 12.66 -7.05
C LYS A 79 -7.24 13.73 -6.36
N GLN A 80 -7.49 14.84 -7.05
CA GLN A 80 -8.17 16.01 -6.49
C GLN A 80 -9.59 15.69 -6.01
N GLU A 81 -10.25 14.75 -6.67
CA GLU A 81 -11.59 14.23 -6.32
C GLU A 81 -11.62 13.59 -4.92
N ARG A 82 -10.46 13.16 -4.40
CA ARG A 82 -10.33 12.64 -3.04
C ARG A 82 -10.00 13.72 -2.01
N VAL A 83 -9.54 14.90 -2.43
CA VAL A 83 -9.09 15.97 -1.53
C VAL A 83 -10.29 16.73 -0.98
N LEU A 84 -10.37 16.87 0.34
CA LEU A 84 -11.41 17.65 0.99
C LEU A 84 -11.15 19.15 0.85
N ASN A 85 -12.13 19.89 0.33
CA ASN A 85 -12.09 21.34 0.36
C ASN A 85 -12.28 21.85 1.80
N LEU A 86 -11.20 22.24 2.48
CA LEU A 86 -11.25 22.65 3.89
C LEU A 86 -12.09 23.90 4.15
N SER A 87 -12.29 24.77 3.15
CA SER A 87 -13.08 26.00 3.31
C SER A 87 -14.52 25.73 3.75
N VAL A 88 -15.09 24.57 3.39
CA VAL A 88 -16.45 24.16 3.76
C VAL A 88 -16.56 23.53 5.14
N THR A 89 -15.42 23.27 5.81
CA THR A 89 -15.37 22.53 7.08
C THR A 89 -15.22 23.43 8.29
N GLY A 90 -14.63 24.63 8.13
CA GLY A 90 -14.22 25.50 9.22
C GLY A 90 -13.05 24.98 10.06
N ILE A 91 -12.38 23.90 9.63
CA ILE A 91 -11.23 23.30 10.33
C ILE A 91 -9.96 24.00 9.88
N ILE A 92 -9.15 24.42 10.86
CA ILE A 92 -7.89 25.12 10.63
C ILE A 92 -6.77 24.08 10.40
N PRO A 93 -6.02 24.16 9.29
CA PRO A 93 -4.87 23.30 9.05
C PRO A 93 -3.74 23.61 10.03
N ILE A 94 -2.95 22.59 10.41
CA ILE A 94 -1.77 22.74 11.28
C ILE A 94 -0.48 22.99 10.50
N GLY A 95 -0.48 22.67 9.20
CA GLY A 95 0.62 22.91 8.27
C GLY A 95 0.12 23.53 6.98
N THR A 96 0.98 24.27 6.29
CA THR A 96 0.63 24.92 5.01
C THR A 96 0.34 23.92 3.89
N ASP A 97 0.89 22.71 3.99
CA ASP A 97 0.70 21.60 3.06
C ASP A 97 -0.29 20.56 3.59
N GLU A 98 -1.03 20.85 4.68
CA GLU A 98 -1.96 19.88 5.22
C GLU A 98 -3.17 19.69 4.31
N ASN A 99 -3.32 18.46 3.81
CA ASN A 99 -4.42 18.06 2.94
C ASN A 99 -5.08 16.79 3.48
N PHE A 100 -6.42 16.80 3.48
CA PHE A 100 -7.24 15.68 3.95
C PHE A 100 -7.75 14.88 2.76
N VAL A 101 -7.46 13.58 2.72
CA VAL A 101 -7.84 12.67 1.63
C VAL A 101 -8.92 11.71 2.06
N ARG A 102 -9.91 11.50 1.18
CA ARG A 102 -11.09 10.66 1.44
C ARG A 102 -10.69 9.19 1.50
N LEU A 103 -11.00 8.52 2.61
CA LEU A 103 -10.76 7.09 2.77
C LEU A 103 -11.88 6.28 2.11
N MET A 104 -11.64 5.71 0.93
CA MET A 104 -12.70 5.15 0.06
C MET A 104 -13.45 3.96 0.68
N ASP A 105 -12.79 3.15 1.50
CA ASP A 105 -13.41 1.99 2.17
C ASP A 105 -14.11 2.33 3.49
N TYR A 106 -14.14 3.60 3.88
CA TYR A 106 -14.63 4.05 5.17
C TYR A 106 -15.80 5.01 5.00
N ARG A 107 -16.73 5.01 5.97
CA ARG A 107 -17.94 5.82 5.90
C ARG A 107 -17.63 7.29 6.16
N ASP A 108 -17.33 8.05 5.11
CA ASP A 108 -17.24 9.51 5.17
C ASP A 108 -16.15 9.99 6.17
N TYR A 109 -14.97 9.37 6.06
CA TYR A 109 -13.78 9.73 6.81
C TYR A 109 -12.69 10.26 5.87
N TRP A 110 -11.90 11.21 6.37
CA TRP A 110 -10.70 11.73 5.73
C TRP A 110 -9.52 11.71 6.68
N ILE A 111 -8.34 11.38 6.18
CA ILE A 111 -7.07 11.43 6.93
C ILE A 111 -6.20 12.52 6.32
N SER A 112 -5.53 13.33 7.15
CA SER A 112 -4.51 14.26 6.66
C SER A 112 -3.14 13.61 6.53
N ASN A 113 -2.27 14.22 5.74
CA ASN A 113 -0.85 13.90 5.66
C ASN A 113 -0.07 14.13 6.99
N TYR A 114 -0.75 14.63 8.03
CA TYR A 114 -0.28 14.73 9.43
C TYR A 114 -0.94 13.73 10.38
N GLY A 115 -1.78 12.81 9.88
CA GLY A 115 -2.46 11.83 10.70
C GLY A 115 -3.67 12.35 11.48
N ARG A 116 -4.18 13.56 11.17
CA ARG A 116 -5.44 14.07 11.74
C ARG A 116 -6.63 13.53 10.98
N MET A 117 -7.71 13.17 11.67
CA MET A 117 -8.88 12.56 11.04
C MET A 117 -10.12 13.45 11.12
N ILE A 118 -10.82 13.60 9.98
CA ILE A 118 -12.12 14.25 9.89
C ILE A 118 -13.19 13.20 9.61
N HIS A 119 -14.35 13.38 10.22
CA HIS A 119 -15.55 12.60 9.94
C HIS A 119 -16.72 13.53 9.61
N TYR A 120 -17.44 13.20 8.55
CA TYR A 120 -18.66 13.89 8.17
C TYR A 120 -19.88 13.09 8.61
N ALA A 121 -20.66 13.65 9.52
CA ALA A 121 -21.90 13.05 10.02
C ALA A 121 -22.92 14.14 10.36
N TYR A 122 -24.21 13.81 10.25
CA TYR A 122 -25.30 14.76 10.54
C TYR A 122 -25.15 16.11 9.81
N LYS A 123 -24.70 16.07 8.55
CA LYS A 123 -24.43 17.25 7.70
C LYS A 123 -23.36 18.21 8.25
N ARG A 124 -22.44 17.72 9.07
CA ARG A 124 -21.36 18.52 9.66
C ARG A 124 -20.03 17.77 9.64
N PHE A 125 -18.96 18.51 9.38
CA PHE A 125 -17.59 18.03 9.55
C PHE A 125 -17.14 18.18 11.00
N SER A 126 -16.46 17.15 11.50
CA SER A 126 -15.87 17.15 12.84
C SER A 126 -14.44 16.60 12.79
N LEU A 127 -13.52 17.30 13.41
CA LEU A 127 -12.18 16.79 13.68
C LEU A 127 -12.28 15.81 14.84
N LEU A 128 -11.81 14.58 14.63
CA LEU A 128 -11.89 13.52 15.64
C LEU A 128 -10.77 13.63 16.66
N ASN A 129 -11.11 13.35 17.91
CA ASN A 129 -10.11 13.04 18.93
C ASN A 129 -9.78 11.54 18.81
N GLY A 130 -8.53 11.24 18.50
CA GLY A 130 -8.04 9.86 18.54
C GLY A 130 -7.78 9.38 19.97
N SER A 131 -7.41 8.12 20.09
CA SER A 131 -6.99 7.45 21.32
C SER A 131 -5.62 6.85 21.14
N TYR A 132 -4.82 6.80 22.18
CA TYR A 132 -3.49 6.17 22.15
C TYR A 132 -3.56 4.74 22.67
N ASP A 133 -2.85 3.81 22.01
CA ASP A 133 -2.69 2.45 22.51
C ASP A 133 -1.63 2.36 23.62
N SER A 134 -1.33 1.14 24.10
CA SER A 134 -0.28 0.92 25.11
C SER A 134 1.12 1.27 24.64
N ASN A 135 1.33 1.44 23.32
CA ASN A 135 2.60 1.81 22.73
C ASN A 135 2.65 3.30 22.38
N GLU A 136 1.67 4.10 22.84
CA GLU A 136 1.53 5.53 22.55
C GLU A 136 1.32 5.83 21.06
N ILE A 137 0.67 4.93 20.33
CA ILE A 137 0.36 5.11 18.91
C ILE A 137 -1.07 5.65 18.77
N LEU A 138 -1.21 6.77 18.05
CA LEU A 138 -2.49 7.39 17.74
C LEU A 138 -3.38 6.48 16.87
N GLY A 139 -4.58 6.19 17.38
CA GLY A 139 -5.60 5.41 16.68
C GLY A 139 -6.97 6.07 16.68
N TYR A 140 -7.79 5.70 15.71
CA TYR A 140 -9.16 6.17 15.54
C TYR A 140 -10.12 5.01 15.44
N ARG A 141 -11.33 5.19 16.00
CA ARG A 141 -12.43 4.25 15.83
C ARG A 141 -13.27 4.68 14.63
N VAL A 142 -13.23 3.91 13.57
CA VAL A 142 -13.83 4.24 12.27
C VAL A 142 -14.78 3.15 11.80
N SER A 143 -15.72 3.54 10.93
CA SER A 143 -16.63 2.60 10.28
C SER A 143 -16.08 2.16 8.92
N LYS A 144 -15.57 0.94 8.84
CA LYS A 144 -15.03 0.35 7.59
C LYS A 144 -16.08 -0.53 6.91
N ASN A 145 -16.22 -0.40 5.59
CA ASN A 145 -17.05 -1.27 4.77
C ASN A 145 -16.32 -2.61 4.57
N ILE A 146 -16.92 -3.70 5.04
CA ILE A 146 -16.33 -5.03 4.96
C ILE A 146 -17.36 -6.05 4.49
N LEU A 147 -16.91 -7.06 3.76
CA LEU A 147 -17.73 -8.19 3.37
C LEU A 147 -17.92 -9.14 4.58
N CYS A 148 -19.17 -9.40 4.97
CA CYS A 148 -19.53 -10.31 6.03
C CYS A 148 -20.74 -11.15 5.59
N ASN A 149 -20.59 -12.48 5.59
CA ASN A 149 -21.65 -13.43 5.19
C ASN A 149 -22.25 -13.09 3.81
N GLY A 150 -21.39 -12.77 2.83
CA GLY A 150 -21.81 -12.43 1.47
C GLY A 150 -22.44 -11.04 1.31
N ARG A 151 -22.46 -10.20 2.35
CA ARG A 151 -22.95 -8.82 2.27
C ARG A 151 -21.94 -7.79 2.78
N TRP A 152 -21.83 -6.67 2.08
CA TRP A 152 -21.04 -5.52 2.48
C TRP A 152 -21.77 -4.73 3.55
N ILE A 153 -21.17 -4.67 4.74
CA ILE A 153 -21.70 -3.94 5.89
C ILE A 153 -20.61 -3.10 6.52
N TYR A 154 -21.04 -2.04 7.20
CA TYR A 154 -20.14 -1.19 7.96
C TYR A 154 -19.92 -1.76 9.37
N LYS A 155 -18.66 -2.03 9.72
CA LYS A 155 -18.27 -2.42 11.08
C LYS A 155 -17.29 -1.41 11.67
N GLN A 156 -17.42 -1.21 12.97
CA GLN A 156 -16.48 -0.40 13.74
C GLN A 156 -15.13 -1.15 13.84
N LYS A 157 -14.04 -0.48 13.47
CA LYS A 157 -12.67 -0.96 13.63
C LYS A 157 -11.77 0.16 14.15
N THR A 158 -10.75 -0.23 14.90
CA THR A 158 -9.65 0.67 15.24
C THR A 158 -8.62 0.66 14.12
N VAL A 159 -8.23 1.84 13.67
CA VAL A 159 -7.17 2.07 12.67
C VAL A 159 -6.12 3.00 13.25
N TYR A 160 -4.87 2.87 12.84
CA TYR A 160 -3.77 3.69 13.36
C TYR A 160 -3.40 4.78 12.36
N ALA A 161 -3.16 6.00 12.85
CA ALA A 161 -2.93 7.19 12.04
C ALA A 161 -1.75 6.98 11.08
N HIS A 162 -0.58 6.62 11.59
CA HIS A 162 0.62 6.39 10.78
C HIS A 162 0.43 5.37 9.65
N ARG A 163 -0.42 4.35 9.83
CA ARG A 163 -0.67 3.31 8.82
C ARG A 163 -1.50 3.87 7.70
N LEU A 164 -2.57 4.59 8.02
CA LEU A 164 -3.36 5.29 7.00
C LEU A 164 -2.52 6.35 6.29
N VAL A 165 -1.65 7.06 7.00
CA VAL A 165 -0.77 8.04 6.35
C VAL A 165 0.21 7.36 5.38
N VAL A 166 0.82 6.25 5.77
CA VAL A 166 1.67 5.45 4.87
C VAL A 166 0.85 4.93 3.68
N ASP A 167 -0.32 4.34 3.94
CA ASP A 167 -1.18 3.74 2.91
C ASP A 167 -1.71 4.77 1.91
N GLU A 168 -1.91 6.02 2.31
CA GLU A 168 -2.50 7.06 1.45
C GLU A 168 -1.47 7.98 0.80
N PHE A 169 -0.32 8.25 1.44
CA PHE A 169 0.61 9.29 0.98
C PHE A 169 1.98 8.76 0.54
N ILE A 170 2.37 7.53 0.90
CA ILE A 170 3.72 7.00 0.66
C ILE A 170 3.64 5.78 -0.26
N VAL A 171 4.50 5.74 -1.28
CA VAL A 171 4.64 4.53 -2.12
C VAL A 171 5.40 3.48 -1.31
N ASN A 172 4.72 2.41 -0.92
CA ASN A 172 5.35 1.28 -0.25
C ASN A 172 5.72 0.19 -1.27
N PRO A 173 7.02 -0.02 -1.58
CA PRO A 173 7.46 -0.95 -2.63
C PRO A 173 7.20 -2.42 -2.27
N ASP A 174 7.02 -2.74 -0.99
CA ASP A 174 6.75 -4.10 -0.50
C ASP A 174 5.79 -4.02 0.70
N LYS A 175 4.49 -3.94 0.41
CA LYS A 175 3.43 -3.86 1.42
C LYS A 175 3.29 -5.14 2.23
N GLN A 176 3.82 -6.26 1.78
CA GLN A 176 3.76 -7.52 2.50
C GLN A 176 4.73 -7.51 3.67
N ASN A 177 5.98 -7.10 3.43
CA ASN A 177 7.03 -7.15 4.44
C ASN A 177 7.22 -5.81 5.17
N ASN A 178 7.04 -4.67 4.50
CA ASN A 178 7.27 -3.34 5.07
C ASN A 178 6.09 -2.83 5.89
N VAL A 179 5.81 -3.52 7.00
CA VAL A 179 4.67 -3.26 7.89
C VAL A 179 5.04 -2.52 9.18
N TYR A 180 6.34 -2.30 9.42
CA TYR A 180 6.84 -1.54 10.56
C TYR A 180 7.11 -0.11 10.12
N ILE A 181 6.64 0.87 10.88
CA ILE A 181 6.77 2.28 10.49
C ILE A 181 7.78 2.92 11.43
N TRP A 182 8.93 3.33 10.88
CA TRP A 182 9.86 4.20 11.59
C TRP A 182 9.33 5.62 11.56
N HIS A 183 9.32 6.24 12.73
CA HIS A 183 9.02 7.66 12.90
C HIS A 183 10.35 8.39 13.10
N GLY A 184 10.59 9.42 12.30
CA GLY A 184 11.76 10.29 12.41
C GLY A 184 11.95 10.82 13.83
N GLY A 185 13.20 10.84 14.31
CA GLY A 185 13.55 11.20 15.68
C GLY A 185 12.98 10.25 16.74
N TYR A 186 12.50 9.06 16.34
CA TYR A 186 11.78 8.12 17.21
C TYR A 186 10.53 8.74 17.86
N ASN A 187 9.95 9.78 17.24
CA ASN A 187 8.79 10.51 17.75
C ASN A 187 7.47 9.89 17.24
N LYS A 188 6.83 9.05 18.05
CA LYS A 188 5.60 8.34 17.66
C LYS A 188 4.38 9.25 17.48
N ASP A 189 4.40 10.45 18.05
CA ASP A 189 3.32 11.43 17.89
C ASP A 189 3.38 12.11 16.51
N ASP A 190 4.56 12.13 15.89
CA ASP A 190 4.75 12.70 14.58
C ASP A 190 4.28 11.74 13.48
N ASN A 191 3.08 12.01 12.98
CA ASN A 191 2.45 11.27 11.90
C ASN A 191 2.56 12.02 10.56
N TYR A 192 3.46 13.01 10.44
CA TYR A 192 3.70 13.67 9.17
C TYR A 192 4.32 12.70 8.17
N TYR A 193 3.71 12.56 6.99
CA TYR A 193 4.09 11.55 6.00
C TYR A 193 5.57 11.60 5.60
N ARG A 194 6.22 12.77 5.61
CA ARG A 194 7.66 12.89 5.32
C ARG A 194 8.57 12.45 6.46
N ASN A 195 8.03 12.15 7.63
CA ASN A 195 8.77 11.64 8.78
C ASN A 195 8.48 10.15 9.02
N LEU A 196 7.65 9.52 8.16
CA LEU A 196 7.34 8.09 8.23
C LEU A 196 8.12 7.30 7.18
N TYR A 197 8.63 6.13 7.60
CA TYR A 197 9.35 5.19 6.74
C TYR A 197 8.78 3.78 6.94
N PRO A 198 8.07 3.21 5.95
CA PRO A 198 7.66 1.81 6.00
C PRO A 198 8.88 0.91 5.76
N LEU A 199 9.17 0.05 6.73
CA LEU A 199 10.32 -0.84 6.79
C LEU A 199 9.87 -2.26 7.14
N ASN A 200 10.67 -3.25 6.75
CA ASN A 200 10.52 -4.58 7.29
C ASN A 200 11.04 -4.68 8.73
N LYS A 201 10.81 -5.82 9.38
CA LYS A 201 11.18 -6.05 10.78
C LYS A 201 12.68 -5.85 11.04
N GLU A 202 13.54 -6.34 10.14
CA GLU A 202 14.98 -6.29 10.35
C GLU A 202 15.51 -4.88 10.10
N GLN A 203 15.10 -4.25 9.01
CA GLN A 203 15.40 -2.86 8.70
C GLN A 203 15.02 -1.92 9.86
N TYR A 204 13.81 -2.08 10.41
CA TYR A 204 13.37 -1.28 11.57
C TYR A 204 14.28 -1.47 12.78
N LYS A 205 14.74 -2.70 13.07
CA LYS A 205 15.68 -2.94 14.17
C LYS A 205 17.02 -2.25 13.93
N ILE A 206 17.53 -2.31 12.70
CA ILE A 206 18.81 -1.71 12.32
C ILE A 206 18.74 -0.19 12.47
N VAL A 207 17.69 0.45 11.95
CA VAL A 207 17.46 1.89 12.11
C VAL A 207 17.32 2.26 13.59
N LYS A 208 16.52 1.51 14.35
CA LYS A 208 16.37 1.73 15.80
C LYS A 208 17.70 1.63 16.56
N GLN A 209 18.52 0.63 16.25
CA GLN A 209 19.81 0.43 16.90
C GLN A 209 20.79 1.56 16.57
N ASN A 210 20.83 2.01 15.30
CA ASN A 210 21.66 3.13 14.89
C ASN A 210 21.24 4.40 15.64
N TYR A 211 19.94 4.74 15.58
CA TYR A 211 19.40 5.93 16.23
C TYR A 211 19.67 5.96 17.74
N ILE A 212 19.50 4.84 18.47
CA ILE A 212 19.81 4.78 19.90
C ILE A 212 21.30 5.03 20.19
N LYS A 213 22.20 4.61 19.28
CA LYS A 213 23.66 4.70 19.48
C LYS A 213 24.20 6.07 19.07
N THR A 214 23.73 6.62 17.95
CA THR A 214 24.33 7.80 17.30
C THR A 214 23.40 9.00 17.25
N GLY A 215 22.09 8.80 17.43
CA GLY A 215 21.05 9.81 17.16
C GLY A 215 20.77 10.02 15.68
N ASP A 216 21.39 9.24 14.78
CA ASP A 216 21.23 9.39 13.33
C ASP A 216 20.13 8.47 12.78
N ASP A 217 19.14 9.08 12.15
CA ASP A 217 18.14 8.43 11.32
C ASP A 217 17.92 9.21 10.01
N SER A 218 19.01 9.80 9.50
CA SER A 218 19.01 10.50 8.22
C SER A 218 18.43 9.64 7.09
N GLU A 219 17.75 10.30 6.15
CA GLU A 219 17.16 9.61 5.00
C GLU A 219 18.21 8.82 4.21
N GLU A 220 19.43 9.35 4.08
CA GLU A 220 20.54 8.64 3.43
C GLU A 220 20.85 7.31 4.13
N PHE A 221 20.94 7.31 5.46
CA PHE A 221 21.17 6.08 6.23
C PHE A 221 20.01 5.09 6.06
N ILE A 222 18.77 5.55 6.19
CA ILE A 222 17.58 4.69 6.05
C ILE A 222 17.53 4.09 4.64
N LEU A 223 17.81 4.87 3.58
CA LEU A 223 17.84 4.37 2.20
C LEU A 223 18.91 3.30 1.99
N LYS A 224 20.09 3.45 2.61
CA LYS A 224 21.12 2.40 2.59
C LYS A 224 20.61 1.12 3.28
N VAL A 225 19.99 1.23 4.46
CA VAL A 225 19.38 0.07 5.15
C VAL A 225 18.27 -0.59 4.30
N MET A 226 17.43 0.21 3.63
CA MET A 226 16.35 -0.29 2.79
C MET A 226 16.84 -1.09 1.58
N ASN A 227 18.00 -0.75 1.03
CA ASN A 227 18.55 -1.35 -0.19
C ASN A 227 19.59 -2.45 0.07
N ASP A 228 20.15 -2.52 1.27
CA ASP A 228 21.12 -3.55 1.62
C ASP A 228 20.52 -4.96 1.61
N ILE A 229 21.13 -5.85 0.83
CA ILE A 229 20.72 -7.25 0.67
C ILE A 229 20.65 -8.01 2.00
N ARG A 230 21.49 -7.64 2.99
CA ARG A 230 21.53 -8.29 4.32
C ARG A 230 20.24 -8.09 5.12
N TYR A 231 19.46 -7.06 4.78
CA TYR A 231 18.24 -6.70 5.49
C TYR A 231 16.99 -6.87 4.63
N LYS A 232 17.09 -7.55 3.49
CA LYS A 232 15.95 -7.92 2.65
C LYS A 232 15.22 -9.14 3.25
N PRO A 233 13.91 -9.29 2.99
CA PRO A 233 13.17 -10.47 3.41
C PRO A 233 13.63 -11.71 2.62
N ASP A 234 13.38 -12.90 3.15
CA ASP A 234 13.87 -14.17 2.57
C ASP A 234 13.33 -14.45 1.15
N ASN A 235 12.14 -13.91 0.82
CA ASN A 235 11.50 -14.05 -0.49
C ASN A 235 11.93 -12.98 -1.51
N TRP A 236 12.98 -12.22 -1.21
CA TRP A 236 13.52 -11.19 -2.09
C TRP A 236 14.70 -11.72 -2.91
N SER A 237 14.71 -11.40 -4.21
CA SER A 237 15.89 -11.56 -5.04
C SER A 237 16.03 -10.38 -6.02
N LYS A 238 17.25 -10.16 -6.53
CA LYS A 238 17.47 -9.16 -7.58
C LYS A 238 16.63 -9.45 -8.83
N PRO A 239 16.55 -10.70 -9.34
CA PRO A 239 15.67 -11.04 -10.47
C PRO A 239 14.18 -10.77 -10.24
N SER A 240 13.64 -11.00 -9.03
CA SER A 240 12.21 -10.74 -8.79
C SER A 240 11.85 -9.24 -8.80
N MET A 241 12.84 -8.36 -8.74
CA MET A 241 12.68 -6.91 -8.88
C MET A 241 12.86 -6.40 -10.33
N GLU A 242 13.27 -7.26 -11.26
CA GLU A 242 13.49 -6.86 -12.66
C GLU A 242 12.16 -6.81 -13.44
N PRO A 243 11.88 -5.73 -14.19
CA PRO A 243 10.67 -5.64 -15.01
C PRO A 243 10.60 -6.74 -16.07
N SER A 244 9.53 -7.53 -16.05
CA SER A 244 9.30 -8.66 -16.96
C SER A 244 8.02 -8.50 -17.81
N VAL A 245 7.01 -7.79 -17.32
CA VAL A 245 5.74 -7.58 -18.04
C VAL A 245 5.72 -6.20 -18.67
N CYS A 246 5.74 -6.15 -20.00
CA CYS A 246 5.81 -4.91 -20.80
C CYS A 246 6.99 -4.00 -20.42
N GLY A 247 8.06 -4.53 -19.83
CA GLY A 247 9.20 -3.74 -19.33
C GLY A 247 8.87 -2.83 -18.14
N ILE A 248 7.69 -3.01 -17.52
CA ILE A 248 7.21 -2.19 -16.41
C ILE A 248 6.94 -3.03 -15.15
N GLY A 249 6.15 -4.10 -15.29
CA GLY A 249 5.74 -4.92 -14.15
C GLY A 249 6.79 -5.94 -13.74
N TYR A 250 7.01 -6.12 -12.44
CA TYR A 250 7.90 -7.12 -11.86
C TYR A 250 7.18 -7.94 -10.77
N CYS A 251 7.69 -9.13 -10.46
CA CYS A 251 7.03 -10.08 -9.57
C CYS A 251 7.04 -9.62 -8.09
N GLY A 252 8.19 -9.13 -7.62
CA GLY A 252 8.43 -8.71 -6.23
C GLY A 252 8.41 -9.84 -5.19
N ASP A 253 8.36 -11.09 -5.66
CA ASP A 253 8.49 -12.33 -4.88
C ASP A 253 9.05 -13.40 -5.84
N ASP A 254 9.84 -14.32 -5.30
CA ASP A 254 10.45 -15.41 -6.07
C ASP A 254 9.45 -16.54 -6.38
N GLU A 255 8.37 -16.67 -5.61
CA GLU A 255 7.36 -17.73 -5.71
C GLU A 255 6.02 -17.19 -6.24
N VAL A 256 6.00 -16.83 -7.53
CA VAL A 256 4.78 -16.33 -8.20
C VAL A 256 4.09 -17.42 -9.04
N ASP A 257 2.85 -17.74 -8.66
CA ASP A 257 1.93 -18.50 -9.51
C ASP A 257 1.39 -17.62 -10.65
N CYS A 258 2.00 -17.77 -11.83
CA CYS A 258 1.62 -17.05 -13.05
C CYS A 258 0.30 -17.52 -13.69
N THR A 259 -0.32 -18.57 -13.14
CA THR A 259 -1.64 -19.06 -13.58
C THR A 259 -2.78 -18.57 -12.70
N SER A 260 -2.46 -17.97 -11.55
CA SER A 260 -3.44 -17.42 -10.62
C SER A 260 -4.28 -16.31 -11.26
N GLN A 261 -5.55 -16.22 -10.86
CA GLN A 261 -6.47 -15.20 -11.38
C GLN A 261 -5.95 -13.77 -11.13
N SER A 262 -5.35 -13.51 -9.97
CA SER A 262 -4.74 -12.22 -9.64
C SER A 262 -3.61 -11.87 -10.60
N TYR A 263 -2.73 -12.83 -10.92
CA TYR A 263 -1.63 -12.60 -11.87
C TYR A 263 -2.15 -12.29 -13.27
N LEU A 264 -3.11 -13.09 -13.77
CA LEU A 264 -3.70 -12.85 -15.08
C LEU A 264 -4.37 -11.47 -15.18
N ARG A 265 -5.08 -11.04 -14.13
CA ARG A 265 -5.69 -9.70 -14.06
C ARG A 265 -4.66 -8.58 -14.01
N TRP A 266 -3.56 -8.78 -13.28
CA TRP A 266 -2.44 -7.85 -13.23
C TRP A 266 -1.76 -7.71 -14.59
N VAL A 267 -1.46 -8.83 -15.27
CA VAL A 267 -0.91 -8.82 -16.63
C VAL A 267 -1.85 -8.14 -17.63
N ASP A 268 -3.15 -8.42 -17.57
CA ASP A 268 -4.16 -7.75 -18.40
C ASP A 268 -4.15 -6.22 -18.18
N MET A 269 -4.08 -5.79 -16.92
CA MET A 269 -4.01 -4.37 -16.55
C MET A 269 -2.75 -3.70 -17.12
N ILE A 270 -1.57 -4.33 -16.99
CA ILE A 270 -0.32 -3.80 -17.53
C ILE A 270 -0.35 -3.74 -19.06
N ASN A 271 -0.87 -4.78 -19.72
CA ASN A 271 -1.01 -4.77 -21.17
C ASN A 271 -1.92 -3.64 -21.66
N ARG A 272 -3.02 -3.36 -20.94
CA ARG A 272 -3.88 -2.22 -21.28
C ARG A 272 -3.12 -0.89 -21.20
N CYS A 273 -2.21 -0.75 -20.25
CA CYS A 273 -1.49 0.51 -20.03
C CYS A 273 -0.26 0.67 -20.95
N TYR A 274 0.46 -0.41 -21.28
CA TYR A 274 1.81 -0.29 -21.86
C TYR A 274 2.09 -1.16 -23.09
N ASN A 275 1.14 -1.98 -23.56
CA ASN A 275 1.37 -2.81 -24.74
C ASN A 275 0.98 -2.06 -26.03
N GLU A 276 1.97 -1.65 -26.81
CA GLU A 276 1.77 -0.92 -28.08
C GLU A 276 0.82 -1.63 -29.06
N LYS A 277 0.98 -2.95 -29.25
CA LYS A 277 0.09 -3.76 -30.11
C LYS A 277 -1.32 -3.86 -29.57
N PHE A 278 -1.49 -3.71 -28.25
CA PHE A 278 -2.82 -3.59 -27.65
C PHE A 278 -3.43 -2.21 -27.97
N HIS A 279 -2.65 -1.13 -27.84
CA HIS A 279 -3.10 0.23 -28.12
C HIS A 279 -3.48 0.47 -29.59
N GLU A 280 -2.79 -0.16 -30.55
CA GLU A 280 -3.19 -0.13 -31.96
C GLU A 280 -4.65 -0.55 -32.17
N ARG A 281 -5.09 -1.57 -31.41
CA ARG A 281 -6.45 -2.12 -31.48
C ARG A 281 -7.41 -1.40 -30.53
N GLN A 282 -6.92 -0.93 -29.39
CA GLN A 282 -7.70 -0.39 -28.28
C GLN A 282 -7.13 0.95 -27.80
N VAL A 283 -7.11 1.92 -28.71
CA VAL A 283 -6.52 3.27 -28.52
C VAL A 283 -7.03 3.98 -27.25
N GLN A 284 -8.25 3.69 -26.78
CA GLN A 284 -8.80 4.32 -25.58
C GLN A 284 -7.99 4.05 -24.29
N TYR A 285 -7.11 3.04 -24.31
CA TYR A 285 -6.22 2.71 -23.20
C TYR A 285 -4.80 3.28 -23.35
N SER A 286 -4.49 3.99 -24.44
CA SER A 286 -3.13 4.53 -24.70
C SER A 286 -2.65 5.51 -23.64
N ASP A 287 -3.56 6.27 -23.04
CA ASP A 287 -3.25 7.22 -21.96
C ASP A 287 -3.40 6.60 -20.55
N CYS A 288 -3.57 5.28 -20.44
CA CYS A 288 -3.76 4.63 -19.13
C CYS A 288 -2.42 4.25 -18.50
N GLU A 289 -2.34 4.38 -17.18
CA GLU A 289 -1.13 4.09 -16.41
C GLU A 289 -1.47 3.28 -15.15
N ILE A 290 -0.46 2.74 -14.48
CA ILE A 290 -0.58 2.09 -13.17
C ILE A 290 0.23 2.86 -12.13
N CYS A 291 -0.21 2.89 -10.87
CA CYS A 291 0.57 3.48 -9.80
C CYS A 291 1.86 2.69 -9.54
N ASP A 292 2.88 3.34 -8.97
CA ASP A 292 4.19 2.72 -8.70
C ASP A 292 4.09 1.46 -7.84
N GLU A 293 3.19 1.43 -6.86
CA GLU A 293 3.00 0.27 -6.00
C GLU A 293 2.52 -0.96 -6.77
N TRP A 294 1.76 -0.79 -7.86
CA TRP A 294 1.21 -1.88 -8.67
C TRP A 294 2.10 -2.30 -9.83
N LYS A 295 3.27 -1.65 -10.00
CA LYS A 295 4.36 -2.23 -10.80
C LYS A 295 4.90 -3.50 -10.16
N ASN A 296 4.79 -3.64 -8.84
CA ASN A 296 5.04 -4.87 -8.10
C ASN A 296 3.78 -5.75 -8.07
N TYR A 297 3.84 -6.96 -8.63
CA TYR A 297 2.75 -7.92 -8.58
C TYR A 297 2.37 -8.30 -7.15
N SER A 298 3.31 -8.56 -6.23
CA SER A 298 3.01 -8.91 -4.84
C SER A 298 2.15 -7.86 -4.12
N ASN A 299 2.39 -6.58 -4.40
CA ASN A 299 1.55 -5.49 -3.90
C ASN A 299 0.15 -5.50 -4.50
N PHE A 300 0.03 -5.72 -5.82
CA PHE A 300 -1.26 -5.86 -6.48
C PHE A 300 -2.03 -7.08 -5.95
N LYS A 301 -1.37 -8.23 -5.82
CA LYS A 301 -1.94 -9.48 -5.30
C LYS A 301 -2.53 -9.28 -3.92
N LYS A 302 -1.79 -8.64 -3.00
CA LYS A 302 -2.28 -8.30 -1.66
C LYS A 302 -3.57 -7.47 -1.73
N TRP A 303 -3.58 -6.41 -2.52
CA TRP A 303 -4.80 -5.60 -2.69
C TRP A 303 -5.95 -6.40 -3.32
N TYR A 304 -5.66 -7.21 -4.34
CA TYR A 304 -6.64 -8.02 -5.04
C TYR A 304 -7.29 -9.03 -4.10
N GLU A 305 -6.52 -9.75 -3.30
CA GLU A 305 -7.04 -10.72 -2.32
C GLU A 305 -7.90 -10.05 -1.23
N GLU A 306 -7.53 -8.85 -0.79
CA GLU A 306 -8.30 -8.07 0.20
C GLU A 306 -9.62 -7.51 -0.37
N ASN A 307 -9.68 -7.25 -1.68
CA ASN A 307 -10.82 -6.60 -2.34
C ASN A 307 -11.65 -7.54 -3.21
N HIS A 308 -11.17 -8.74 -3.53
CA HIS A 308 -11.88 -9.67 -4.39
C HIS A 308 -13.00 -10.38 -3.63
N TYR A 309 -14.16 -10.44 -4.26
CA TYR A 309 -15.36 -11.11 -3.77
C TYR A 309 -16.09 -11.78 -4.91
N ARG A 310 -17.05 -12.65 -4.61
CA ARG A 310 -17.87 -13.35 -5.61
C ARG A 310 -19.34 -13.06 -5.38
N ILE A 311 -20.08 -12.91 -6.47
CA ILE A 311 -21.55 -12.86 -6.47
C ILE A 311 -22.03 -14.04 -7.31
N GLY A 312 -22.46 -15.12 -6.64
CA GLY A 312 -22.84 -16.35 -7.32
C GLY A 312 -21.75 -16.83 -8.29
N ASN A 313 -22.13 -17.02 -9.56
CA ASN A 313 -21.23 -17.40 -10.65
C ASN A 313 -20.91 -16.22 -11.60
N GLU A 314 -21.16 -14.98 -11.18
CA GLU A 314 -20.86 -13.82 -12.02
C GLU A 314 -19.35 -13.63 -12.18
N GLN A 315 -18.93 -13.28 -13.39
CA GLN A 315 -17.57 -12.84 -13.65
C GLN A 315 -17.34 -11.49 -12.96
N MET A 316 -16.19 -11.38 -12.30
CA MET A 316 -15.73 -10.15 -11.66
C MET A 316 -14.61 -9.52 -12.49
N ASP A 317 -14.71 -8.21 -12.69
CA ASP A 317 -13.78 -7.40 -13.47
C ASP A 317 -13.15 -6.31 -12.60
N LEU A 318 -11.87 -6.02 -12.87
CA LEU A 318 -11.18 -4.86 -12.35
C LEU A 318 -11.52 -3.64 -13.20
N ASP A 319 -12.00 -2.58 -12.55
CA ASP A 319 -12.33 -1.30 -13.17
C ASP A 319 -11.61 -0.13 -12.47
N LYS A 320 -11.28 0.92 -13.21
CA LYS A 320 -10.61 2.14 -12.69
C LYS A 320 -11.45 3.40 -12.81
N ASP A 321 -12.57 3.35 -13.53
CA ASP A 321 -13.31 4.51 -14.04
C ASP A 321 -14.59 4.76 -13.22
N ILE A 322 -15.14 3.74 -12.56
CA ILE A 322 -16.38 3.83 -11.79
C ILE A 322 -16.23 4.76 -10.58
N LEU A 323 -15.13 4.66 -9.84
CA LEU A 323 -14.95 5.47 -8.63
C LEU A 323 -14.62 6.94 -8.95
N ILE A 324 -13.91 7.18 -10.05
CA ILE A 324 -13.51 8.51 -10.50
C ILE A 324 -13.68 8.56 -12.02
N LYS A 325 -14.70 9.30 -12.47
CA LYS A 325 -15.03 9.44 -13.88
C LYS A 325 -13.88 10.06 -14.66
N GLY A 326 -13.54 9.47 -15.80
CA GLY A 326 -12.45 9.96 -16.66
C GLY A 326 -11.04 9.62 -16.17
N ASN A 327 -10.92 8.89 -15.05
CA ASN A 327 -9.64 8.46 -14.52
C ASN A 327 -8.84 7.63 -15.55
N LYS A 328 -7.52 7.74 -15.46
CA LYS A 328 -6.57 7.04 -16.33
C LYS A 328 -5.60 6.14 -15.58
N VAL A 329 -5.55 6.24 -14.25
CA VAL A 329 -4.55 5.54 -13.44
C VAL A 329 -5.20 4.39 -12.69
N TYR A 330 -4.70 3.17 -12.88
CA TYR A 330 -5.00 2.02 -12.05
C TYR A 330 -4.25 2.14 -10.71
N SER A 331 -4.97 2.16 -9.60
CA SER A 331 -4.42 2.25 -8.26
C SER A 331 -5.40 1.70 -7.22
N PRO A 332 -4.95 1.38 -5.99
CA PRO A 332 -5.85 0.94 -4.91
C PRO A 332 -7.03 1.87 -4.65
N ASP A 333 -6.85 3.16 -4.90
CA ASP A 333 -7.78 4.23 -4.52
C ASP A 333 -8.73 4.63 -5.66
N THR A 334 -8.37 4.28 -6.89
CA THR A 334 -9.16 4.53 -8.10
C THR A 334 -9.88 3.28 -8.59
N CYS A 335 -9.39 2.10 -8.23
CA CYS A 335 -9.92 0.84 -8.72
C CYS A 335 -10.96 0.20 -7.80
N CYS A 336 -11.85 -0.56 -8.43
CA CYS A 336 -12.79 -1.46 -7.76
C CYS A 336 -12.93 -2.76 -8.55
N ILE A 337 -13.31 -3.83 -7.85
CA ILE A 337 -13.72 -5.09 -8.47
C ILE A 337 -15.24 -5.08 -8.52
N VAL A 338 -15.83 -5.31 -9.70
CA VAL A 338 -17.28 -5.26 -9.92
C VAL A 338 -17.74 -6.40 -10.81
N PRO A 339 -19.02 -6.80 -10.75
CA PRO A 339 -19.59 -7.73 -11.72
C PRO A 339 -19.45 -7.23 -13.16
N HIS A 340 -19.22 -8.15 -14.11
CA HIS A 340 -19.08 -7.84 -15.52
C HIS A 340 -20.28 -7.03 -16.08
N GLY A 341 -21.50 -7.33 -15.61
CA GLY A 341 -22.70 -6.58 -15.97
C GLY A 341 -22.66 -5.11 -15.56
N ILE A 342 -22.08 -4.81 -14.38
CA ILE A 342 -21.84 -3.43 -13.93
C ILE A 342 -20.74 -2.78 -14.76
N ASN A 343 -19.59 -3.45 -14.91
CA ASN A 343 -18.45 -2.93 -15.67
C ASN A 343 -18.84 -2.48 -17.10
N THR A 344 -19.61 -3.32 -17.80
CA THR A 344 -20.03 -3.05 -19.18
C THR A 344 -21.00 -1.88 -19.35
N LEU A 345 -21.70 -1.44 -18.29
CA LEU A 345 -22.56 -0.25 -18.33
C LEU A 345 -21.77 1.05 -18.55
N PHE A 346 -20.53 1.08 -18.05
CA PHE A 346 -19.68 2.27 -18.05
C PHE A 346 -18.80 2.37 -19.31
N ILE A 347 -18.85 1.38 -20.20
CA ILE A 347 -18.14 1.42 -21.48
C ILE A 347 -18.73 2.54 -22.36
N THR A 348 -17.86 3.47 -22.76
CA THR A 348 -18.21 4.58 -23.68
C THR A 348 -17.67 4.29 -25.08
N GLY A 349 -18.57 4.08 -26.06
CA GLY A 349 -18.22 3.71 -27.43
C GLY A 349 -17.73 4.88 -28.29
N LYS A 350 -16.72 5.64 -27.84
CA LYS A 350 -16.31 6.94 -28.44
C LYS A 350 -15.99 6.88 -29.95
N LYS A 351 -15.33 5.82 -30.43
CA LYS A 351 -14.89 5.74 -31.84
C LYS A 351 -16.02 5.71 -32.87
N GLN A 352 -17.21 5.23 -32.52
CA GLN A 352 -18.29 5.00 -33.50
C GLN A 352 -19.27 6.17 -33.66
N ARG A 353 -19.24 7.18 -32.77
CA ARG A 353 -20.28 8.23 -32.71
C ARG A 353 -20.00 9.50 -33.54
N GLY A 354 -18.75 9.74 -33.96
CA GLY A 354 -18.36 11.03 -34.55
C GLY A 354 -18.60 12.18 -33.58
N ASP A 355 -19.16 13.29 -34.08
CA ASP A 355 -19.47 14.49 -33.27
C ASP A 355 -20.79 14.40 -32.49
N LEU A 356 -21.54 13.29 -32.63
CA LEU A 356 -22.82 13.14 -31.93
C LEU A 356 -22.63 12.77 -30.46
N PRO A 357 -23.53 13.23 -29.56
CA PRO A 357 -23.49 12.83 -28.15
C PRO A 357 -23.56 11.32 -27.97
N MET A 358 -23.07 10.83 -26.82
CA MET A 358 -23.19 9.41 -26.49
C MET A 358 -24.64 8.92 -26.58
N GLY A 359 -24.80 7.69 -27.10
CA GLY A 359 -26.12 7.07 -27.24
C GLY A 359 -27.00 7.66 -28.34
N VAL A 360 -26.46 8.56 -29.16
CA VAL A 360 -27.18 9.18 -30.29
C VAL A 360 -26.55 8.76 -31.61
N CYS A 361 -27.37 8.35 -32.57
CA CYS A 361 -26.95 8.15 -33.96
C CYS A 361 -27.94 8.77 -34.94
N PHE A 362 -27.47 9.16 -36.12
CA PHE A 362 -28.32 9.73 -37.17
C PHE A 362 -28.86 8.64 -38.10
N GLU A 363 -30.19 8.46 -38.13
CA GLU A 363 -30.91 7.56 -39.06
C GLU A 363 -31.13 8.30 -40.40
N LYS A 364 -30.18 8.13 -41.34
CA LYS A 364 -30.18 8.83 -42.65
C LYS A 364 -31.47 8.63 -43.45
N ASP A 365 -32.05 7.43 -43.38
CA ASP A 365 -33.29 7.04 -44.04
C ASP A 365 -34.52 7.83 -43.56
N LYS A 366 -34.49 8.34 -42.32
CA LYS A 366 -35.60 9.12 -41.74
C LYS A 366 -35.28 10.58 -41.54
N GLY A 367 -34.02 10.97 -41.68
CA GLY A 367 -33.55 12.32 -41.35
C GLY A 367 -33.70 12.67 -39.87
N LYS A 368 -33.62 11.68 -38.97
CA LYS A 368 -33.86 11.84 -37.52
C LYS A 368 -32.71 11.28 -36.69
N TYR A 369 -32.62 11.73 -35.44
CA TYR A 369 -31.66 11.25 -34.45
C TYR A 369 -32.28 10.16 -33.58
N ARG A 370 -31.70 8.97 -33.57
CA ARG A 370 -32.09 7.86 -32.70
C ARG A 370 -31.31 7.92 -31.39
N ALA A 371 -32.03 7.86 -30.28
CA ALA A 371 -31.45 7.53 -28.98
C ALA A 371 -31.46 6.01 -28.79
N TYR A 372 -30.34 5.45 -28.35
CA TYR A 372 -30.21 4.02 -28.10
C TYR A 372 -29.18 3.70 -27.02
N MET A 373 -29.34 2.56 -26.37
CA MET A 373 -28.39 2.02 -25.42
C MET A 373 -28.08 0.57 -25.76
N ASN A 374 -26.81 0.20 -25.69
CA ASN A 374 -26.40 -1.20 -25.74
C ASN A 374 -26.18 -1.68 -24.32
N TYR A 375 -26.87 -2.75 -23.92
CA TYR A 375 -26.70 -3.37 -22.60
C TYR A 375 -26.80 -4.90 -22.74
N GLN A 376 -25.81 -5.61 -22.19
CA GLN A 376 -25.73 -7.08 -22.27
C GLN A 376 -25.91 -7.64 -23.69
N GLY A 377 -25.26 -7.01 -24.68
CA GLY A 377 -25.33 -7.42 -26.08
C GLY A 377 -26.64 -7.10 -26.80
N LYS A 378 -27.61 -6.46 -26.13
CA LYS A 378 -28.88 -6.02 -26.74
C LYS A 378 -28.87 -4.53 -26.99
N SER A 379 -29.32 -4.13 -28.18
CA SER A 379 -29.53 -2.73 -28.54
C SER A 379 -30.97 -2.32 -28.25
N ILE A 380 -31.15 -1.41 -27.30
CA ILE A 380 -32.45 -0.88 -26.88
C ILE A 380 -32.65 0.46 -27.58
N LYS A 381 -33.70 0.56 -28.42
CA LYS A 381 -34.11 1.83 -29.03
C LYS A 381 -34.98 2.61 -28.03
N LEU A 382 -34.58 3.83 -27.72
CA LEU A 382 -35.26 4.70 -26.76
C LEU A 382 -36.23 5.67 -27.46
N GLY A 383 -35.94 6.00 -28.72
CA GLY A 383 -36.80 6.85 -29.52
C GLY A 383 -36.10 7.38 -30.77
N THR A 384 -36.81 8.22 -31.51
CA THR A 384 -36.29 9.01 -32.64
C THR A 384 -36.78 10.45 -32.49
N PHE A 385 -35.87 11.39 -32.66
CA PHE A 385 -36.06 12.80 -32.37
C PHE A 385 -35.55 13.63 -33.54
N ASP A 386 -36.02 14.87 -33.65
CA ASP A 386 -35.63 15.76 -34.74
C ASP A 386 -34.29 16.46 -34.46
N ASP A 387 -33.85 16.47 -33.20
CA ASP A 387 -32.61 17.10 -32.78
C ASP A 387 -31.74 16.17 -31.89
N PRO A 388 -30.39 16.30 -31.97
CA PRO A 388 -29.48 15.44 -31.23
C PRO A 388 -29.45 15.72 -29.72
N ALA A 389 -29.82 16.93 -29.29
CA ALA A 389 -29.79 17.31 -27.88
C ALA A 389 -30.93 16.63 -27.11
N THR A 390 -32.15 16.63 -27.64
CA THR A 390 -33.31 15.92 -27.10
C THR A 390 -33.07 14.41 -27.11
N ALA A 391 -32.50 13.87 -28.19
CA ALA A 391 -32.10 12.45 -28.22
C ALA A 391 -31.11 12.11 -27.10
N PHE A 392 -30.14 13.00 -26.84
CA PHE A 392 -29.19 12.82 -25.75
C PHE A 392 -29.83 12.92 -24.37
N VAL A 393 -30.76 13.85 -24.14
CA VAL A 393 -31.48 13.95 -22.86
C VAL A 393 -32.23 12.65 -22.55
N VAL A 394 -32.93 12.07 -23.53
CA VAL A 394 -33.61 10.78 -23.36
C VAL A 394 -32.61 9.65 -23.07
N TYR A 395 -31.48 9.61 -23.77
CA TYR A 395 -30.42 8.64 -23.48
C TYR A 395 -29.85 8.79 -22.07
N LYS A 396 -29.54 10.03 -21.67
CA LYS A 396 -28.99 10.38 -20.36
C LYS A 396 -29.91 9.87 -19.25
N GLU A 397 -31.18 10.29 -19.28
CA GLU A 397 -32.17 9.92 -18.28
C GLU A 397 -32.32 8.39 -18.19
N TYR A 398 -32.44 7.73 -19.35
CA TYR A 398 -32.56 6.27 -19.37
C TYR A 398 -31.34 5.55 -18.79
N LYS A 399 -30.12 6.00 -19.13
CA LYS A 399 -28.88 5.37 -18.66
C LYS A 399 -28.66 5.61 -17.17
N GLU A 400 -28.90 6.82 -16.66
CA GLU A 400 -28.80 7.13 -15.23
C GLU A 400 -29.82 6.33 -14.39
N ASN A 401 -31.05 6.17 -14.90
CA ASN A 401 -32.07 5.34 -14.27
C ASN A 401 -31.64 3.86 -14.22
N ILE A 402 -31.13 3.29 -15.31
CA ILE A 402 -30.63 1.90 -15.31
C ILE A 402 -29.46 1.72 -14.33
N ILE A 403 -28.52 2.68 -14.29
CA ILE A 403 -27.39 2.61 -13.36
C ILE A 403 -27.92 2.60 -11.92
N SER A 404 -28.88 3.45 -11.60
CA SER A 404 -29.52 3.53 -10.28
C SER A 404 -30.28 2.25 -9.92
N ASP A 405 -31.08 1.72 -10.83
CA ASP A 405 -31.81 0.45 -10.66
C ASP A 405 -30.85 -0.72 -10.42
N LEU A 406 -29.74 -0.76 -11.16
CA LEU A 406 -28.73 -1.79 -10.97
C LEU A 406 -27.98 -1.61 -9.65
N ALA A 407 -27.68 -0.38 -9.24
CA ALA A 407 -27.08 -0.10 -7.94
C ALA A 407 -27.97 -0.60 -6.80
N GLU A 408 -29.28 -0.34 -6.85
CA GLU A 408 -30.25 -0.85 -5.87
C GLU A 408 -30.36 -2.38 -5.91
N LYS A 409 -30.35 -3.00 -7.10
CA LYS A 409 -30.35 -4.46 -7.25
C LYS A 409 -29.13 -5.11 -6.57
N TYR A 410 -27.96 -4.50 -6.71
CA TYR A 410 -26.71 -5.02 -6.14
C TYR A 410 -26.41 -4.47 -4.73
N LYS A 411 -27.34 -3.73 -4.12
CA LYS A 411 -27.14 -3.08 -2.82
C LYS A 411 -26.75 -4.08 -1.75
N GLY A 412 -25.63 -3.81 -1.09
CA GLY A 412 -25.04 -4.69 -0.08
C GLY A 412 -24.37 -5.94 -0.66
N MET A 413 -24.40 -6.20 -1.97
CA MET A 413 -23.63 -7.27 -2.64
C MET A 413 -22.32 -6.74 -3.22
N ILE A 414 -22.26 -5.44 -3.52
CA ILE A 414 -21.06 -4.71 -3.96
C ILE A 414 -20.55 -3.78 -2.84
N PRO A 415 -19.26 -3.37 -2.85
CA PRO A 415 -18.73 -2.39 -1.93
C PRO A 415 -19.53 -1.09 -1.95
N ASP A 416 -19.69 -0.45 -0.79
CA ASP A 416 -20.49 0.77 -0.67
C ASP A 416 -19.92 1.93 -1.50
N LYS A 417 -18.60 1.98 -1.68
CA LYS A 417 -17.93 2.94 -2.57
C LYS A 417 -18.39 2.84 -4.02
N VAL A 418 -18.62 1.61 -4.51
CA VAL A 418 -19.14 1.35 -5.87
C VAL A 418 -20.62 1.73 -5.93
N TYR A 419 -21.41 1.30 -4.95
CA TYR A 419 -22.83 1.62 -4.88
C TYR A 419 -23.09 3.14 -4.89
N ARG A 420 -22.37 3.92 -4.09
CA ARG A 420 -22.47 5.38 -4.08
C ARG A 420 -22.03 6.00 -5.41
N ALA A 421 -20.90 5.55 -5.95
CA ALA A 421 -20.41 6.05 -7.23
C ALA A 421 -21.41 5.83 -8.37
N MET A 422 -22.15 4.70 -8.35
CA MET A 422 -23.23 4.44 -9.30
C MET A 422 -24.42 5.39 -9.10
N LEU A 423 -24.87 5.61 -7.86
CA LEU A 423 -25.99 6.52 -7.57
C LEU A 423 -25.69 7.99 -7.85
N GLU A 424 -24.43 8.40 -7.67
CA GLU A 424 -23.95 9.76 -7.90
C GLU A 424 -23.51 9.96 -9.37
N TRP A 425 -23.65 8.94 -10.22
CA TRP A 425 -23.17 8.99 -11.60
C TRP A 425 -24.00 9.95 -12.45
N ASN A 426 -23.35 11.02 -12.93
CA ASN A 426 -23.94 12.01 -13.81
C ASN A 426 -23.31 11.97 -15.19
N ILE A 427 -24.13 11.91 -16.24
CA ILE A 427 -23.71 11.88 -17.64
C ILE A 427 -23.80 13.29 -18.23
N GLU A 428 -22.72 13.69 -18.89
CA GLU A 428 -22.59 14.99 -19.54
C GLU A 428 -22.54 14.82 -21.06
N VAL A 429 -22.98 15.84 -21.81
CA VAL A 429 -23.05 15.81 -23.29
C VAL A 429 -21.67 15.52 -23.92
N ASN A 430 -20.61 15.97 -23.26
CA ASN A 430 -19.23 15.93 -23.75
C ASN A 430 -18.46 14.65 -23.36
N ASP A 431 -19.10 13.71 -22.66
CA ASP A 431 -18.48 12.50 -22.13
C ASP A 431 -17.90 11.53 -23.16
#